data_AF-K7LUN7-F1
#
_entry.id   AF-K7LUN7-F1
#
_cell.length_a   1.000
_cell.length_b   1.000
_cell.length_c   1.000
_cell.angle_alpha   90.00
_cell.angle_beta   90.00
_cell.angle_gamma   90.00
#
_symmetry.space_group_name_H-M   'P 1'
#
loop_
_entity.id
_entity.type
_entity.pdbx_description
1 polymer ?
#
loop_
_entity_poly.entity_id
_entity_poly.type
_entity_poly.pdbx_seq_one_letter_code
_entity_poly.pdbx_strand_id
1 'polypeptide(L)'
;MVHVLGRKSSPEMPRRIQSSVGCLGSFFEGLCKFAHYSKFEECGRLRNRDLLSSANVMCVLSFDRDEDHIAAGGVSKKIKIFDLNAISSDSVDIQYPVVEMSNKSKLSCVK
;
A
#
# COMPACT_ATOMS: atom_id res chain seq x y z
N MET A 1 -4.38 -11.62 -3.06
CA MET A 1 -3.44 -11.00 -4.01
C MET A 1 -3.67 -9.51 -4.00
N VAL A 2 -2.63 -8.72 -3.81
CA VAL A 2 -2.72 -7.25 -3.81
C VAL A 2 -1.78 -6.73 -4.90
N HIS A 3 -2.29 -5.86 -5.77
CA HIS A 3 -1.48 -5.16 -6.78
C HIS A 3 -1.08 -3.81 -6.21
N VAL A 4 0.21 -3.51 -6.19
CA VAL A 4 0.73 -2.19 -5.83
C VAL A 4 0.75 -1.38 -7.11
N LEU A 5 0.02 -0.26 -7.11
CA LEU A 5 -0.14 0.59 -8.29
C LEU A 5 0.59 1.91 -8.09
N GLY A 6 1.39 2.29 -9.08
CA GLY A 6 2.03 3.59 -9.21
C GLY A 6 1.27 4.51 -10.16
N ARG A 7 1.65 5.78 -10.12
CA ARG A 7 1.14 6.79 -11.05
C ARG A 7 2.01 6.78 -12.30
N LYS A 8 1.40 6.53 -13.46
CA LYS A 8 2.11 6.78 -14.72
C LYS A 8 2.33 8.28 -14.86
N SER A 9 3.52 8.72 -15.29
CA SER A 9 3.87 10.15 -15.39
C SER A 9 2.74 10.98 -16.04
N SER A 10 2.34 12.04 -15.36
CA SER A 10 1.35 13.02 -15.84
C SER A 10 2.08 14.31 -16.20
N PRO A 11 1.61 15.11 -17.17
CA PRO A 11 2.17 16.43 -17.44
C PRO A 11 2.32 17.27 -16.17
N GLU A 12 3.46 17.96 -16.03
CA GLU A 12 3.72 18.84 -14.89
C GLU A 12 2.64 19.91 -14.77
N MET A 13 1.97 19.96 -13.61
CA MET A 13 1.06 21.05 -13.25
C MET A 13 1.86 22.23 -12.65
N PRO A 14 1.47 23.49 -12.91
CA PRO A 14 2.13 24.65 -12.32
C PRO A 14 2.09 24.62 -10.78
N ARG A 15 3.22 24.89 -10.13
CA ARG A 15 3.31 25.00 -8.66
C ARG A 15 2.60 26.28 -8.19
N ARG A 16 1.65 26.18 -7.26
CA ARG A 16 1.13 27.36 -6.53
C ARG A 16 1.88 27.54 -5.19
N ILE A 17 2.15 28.79 -4.82
CA ILE A 17 2.84 29.17 -3.57
C ILE A 17 1.86 29.05 -2.39
N GLN A 18 2.22 28.32 -1.34
CA GLN A 18 1.34 28.00 -0.19
C GLN A 18 1.61 28.88 1.05
N SER A 19 0.56 29.16 1.82
CA SER A 19 0.56 29.80 3.15
C SER A 19 -0.02 28.87 4.24
N SER A 20 0.10 29.24 5.52
CA SER A 20 -0.10 28.39 6.73
C SER A 20 -1.52 27.87 7.01
N VAL A 21 -2.53 28.18 6.17
CA VAL A 21 -3.76 27.36 6.01
C VAL A 21 -3.44 26.05 5.25
N GLY A 22 -2.16 25.68 5.20
CA GLY A 22 -1.53 24.94 4.12
C GLY A 22 -1.62 23.42 4.23
N CYS A 23 -1.89 22.83 5.40
CA CYS A 23 -1.94 21.37 5.52
C CYS A 23 -3.17 20.77 4.83
N LEU A 24 -4.37 21.30 5.10
CA LEU A 24 -5.57 20.85 4.38
C LEU A 24 -5.52 21.26 2.91
N GLY A 25 -4.96 22.45 2.62
CA GLY A 25 -4.75 22.91 1.25
C GLY A 25 -3.81 22.00 0.45
N SER A 26 -2.69 21.57 1.04
CA SER A 26 -1.73 20.67 0.40
C SER A 26 -2.27 19.25 0.26
N PHE A 27 -3.03 18.75 1.24
CA PHE A 27 -3.76 17.49 1.11
C PHE A 27 -4.77 17.54 -0.04
N PHE A 28 -5.60 18.59 -0.11
CA PHE A 28 -6.58 18.77 -1.17
C PHE A 28 -5.90 18.90 -2.55
N GLU A 29 -4.82 19.67 -2.64
CA GLU A 29 -4.01 19.79 -3.87
C GLU A 29 -3.43 18.43 -4.29
N GLY A 30 -2.88 17.66 -3.34
CA GLY A 30 -2.38 16.30 -3.56
C GLY A 30 -3.48 15.36 -4.06
N LEU A 31 -4.67 15.43 -3.47
CA LEU A 31 -5.84 14.64 -3.88
C LEU A 31 -6.32 15.05 -5.28
N CYS A 32 -6.44 16.35 -5.57
CA CYS A 32 -6.77 16.84 -6.90
C CYS A 32 -5.74 16.34 -7.92
N LYS A 33 -4.44 16.48 -7.64
CA LYS A 33 -3.38 15.96 -8.51
C LYS A 33 -3.55 14.46 -8.74
N PHE A 34 -3.83 13.68 -7.70
CA PHE A 34 -4.08 12.24 -7.81
C PHE A 34 -5.32 11.91 -8.66
N ALA A 35 -6.41 12.66 -8.50
CA ALA A 35 -7.65 12.45 -9.25
C ALA A 35 -7.54 12.80 -10.75
N HIS A 36 -6.54 13.59 -11.16
CA HIS A 36 -6.29 13.91 -12.57
C HIS A 36 -5.58 12.78 -13.34
N TYR A 37 -5.00 11.78 -12.66
CA TYR A 37 -4.39 10.63 -13.35
C TYR A 37 -5.48 9.74 -13.93
N SER A 38 -5.39 9.45 -15.24
CA SER A 38 -6.30 8.54 -15.94
C SER A 38 -5.77 7.11 -16.06
N LYS A 39 -4.51 6.87 -15.68
CA LYS A 39 -3.83 5.58 -15.79
C LYS A 39 -2.93 5.34 -14.60
N PHE A 40 -2.92 4.09 -14.15
CA PHE A 40 -1.99 3.56 -13.16
C PHE A 40 -1.05 2.57 -13.83
N GLU A 41 0.13 2.38 -13.25
CA GLU A 41 1.08 1.32 -13.61
C GLU A 41 1.19 0.31 -12.47
N GLU A 42 1.38 -0.97 -12.78
CA GLU A 42 1.66 -1.97 -11.76
C GLU A 42 3.13 -1.88 -11.35
N CYS A 43 3.39 -1.61 -10.07
CA CYS A 43 4.74 -1.50 -9.50
C CYS A 43 5.19 -2.78 -8.79
N GLY A 44 4.26 -3.69 -8.53
CA GLY A 44 4.54 -4.95 -7.86
C GLY A 44 3.29 -5.71 -7.49
N ARG A 45 3.46 -7.00 -7.19
CA ARG A 45 2.34 -7.91 -6.96
C ARG A 45 2.56 -8.76 -5.72
N LEU A 46 1.83 -8.45 -4.65
CA LEU A 46 1.89 -9.21 -3.41
C LEU A 46 1.05 -10.49 -3.52
N ARG A 47 1.74 -11.61 -3.74
CA ARG A 47 1.20 -12.97 -3.75
C ARG A 47 1.32 -13.62 -2.37
N ASN A 48 0.47 -13.18 -1.43
CA ASN A 48 0.33 -13.85 -0.13
C ASN A 48 -0.41 -15.19 -0.33
N ARG A 49 0.27 -16.31 -0.09
CA ARG A 49 -0.34 -17.64 -0.01
C ARG A 49 -0.45 -18.04 1.46
N ASP A 50 -1.66 -17.96 2.00
CA ASP A 50 -1.96 -18.62 3.27
C ASP A 50 -2.35 -20.07 2.97
N LEU A 51 -1.41 -21.00 3.13
CA LEU A 51 -1.62 -22.42 2.86
C LEU A 51 -2.75 -23.01 3.71
N LEU A 52 -2.99 -22.44 4.89
CA LEU A 52 -3.96 -22.95 5.86
C LEU A 52 -5.34 -22.30 5.70
N SER A 53 -5.43 -21.18 4.99
CA SER A 53 -6.67 -20.42 4.88
C SER A 53 -6.73 -19.62 3.58
N SER A 54 -7.23 -20.26 2.51
CA SER A 54 -7.45 -19.61 1.21
C SER A 54 -8.49 -18.48 1.24
N ALA A 55 -9.33 -18.42 2.29
CA ALA A 55 -10.41 -17.44 2.43
C ALA A 55 -9.98 -16.12 3.09
N ASN A 56 -8.71 -15.94 3.44
CA ASN A 56 -8.24 -14.73 4.09
C ASN A 56 -8.19 -13.54 3.11
N VAL A 57 -9.14 -12.61 3.25
CA VAL A 57 -9.14 -11.32 2.55
C VAL A 57 -8.29 -10.32 3.36
N MET A 58 -7.35 -9.66 2.67
CA MET A 58 -6.64 -8.49 3.21
C MET A 58 -7.56 -7.28 3.09
N CYS A 59 -7.86 -6.61 4.19
CA CYS A 59 -8.75 -5.45 4.22
C CYS A 59 -8.09 -4.16 4.69
N VAL A 60 -6.85 -4.25 5.19
CA VAL A 60 -6.08 -3.11 5.70
C VAL A 60 -4.65 -3.21 5.20
N LEU A 61 -4.11 -2.09 4.75
CA LEU A 61 -2.75 -1.94 4.23
C LEU A 61 -2.18 -0.61 4.74
N SER A 62 -0.90 -0.59 5.07
CA SER A 62 -0.15 0.64 5.34
C SER A 62 1.28 0.49 4.86
N PHE A 63 1.85 1.59 4.38
CA PHE A 63 3.27 1.70 4.11
C PHE A 63 3.96 2.28 5.34
N ASP A 64 5.24 1.97 5.54
CA ASP A 64 6.09 2.70 6.45
C ASP A 64 6.48 4.07 5.86
N ARG A 65 7.26 4.87 6.61
CA ARG A 65 7.58 6.24 6.20
C ARG A 65 8.57 6.30 5.05
N ASP A 66 9.45 5.32 4.98
CA ASP A 66 10.53 5.25 3.99
C ASP A 66 10.08 4.45 2.75
N GLU A 67 8.86 3.91 2.76
CA GLU A 67 8.26 3.11 1.69
C GLU A 67 9.03 1.82 1.37
N ASP A 68 9.79 1.29 2.34
CA ASP A 68 10.53 0.03 2.22
C ASP A 68 9.65 -1.17 2.61
N HIS A 69 8.63 -0.96 3.44
CA HIS A 69 7.79 -2.03 3.97
C HIS A 69 6.30 -1.77 3.80
N ILE A 70 5.56 -2.83 3.55
CA ILE A 70 4.10 -2.84 3.57
C ILE A 70 3.58 -3.74 4.70
N ALA A 71 2.79 -3.17 5.58
CA ALA A 71 2.02 -3.89 6.58
C ALA A 71 0.63 -4.22 6.01
N ALA A 72 0.24 -5.48 6.11
CA ALA A 72 -1.02 -5.97 5.58
C ALA A 72 -1.76 -6.79 6.63
N GLY A 73 -3.06 -6.51 6.82
CA GLY A 73 -3.92 -7.22 7.77
C GLY A 73 -5.29 -7.56 7.20
N GLY A 74 -6.05 -8.37 7.93
CA GLY A 74 -7.36 -8.82 7.49
C GLY A 74 -8.12 -9.68 8.49
N VAL A 75 -9.05 -10.49 7.96
CA VAL A 75 -9.87 -11.43 8.74
C VAL A 75 -9.07 -12.56 9.39
N SER A 76 -7.82 -12.76 8.97
CA SER A 76 -6.87 -13.73 9.51
C SER A 76 -6.43 -13.44 10.94
N LYS A 77 -6.77 -12.26 11.49
CA LYS A 77 -6.28 -11.76 12.79
C LYS A 77 -4.76 -11.66 12.85
N LYS A 78 -4.11 -11.53 11.68
CA LYS A 78 -2.67 -11.41 11.54
C LYS A 78 -2.32 -10.10 10.85
N ILE A 79 -1.30 -9.42 11.34
CA ILE A 79 -0.58 -8.37 10.62
C ILE A 79 0.68 -9.01 10.05
N LYS A 80 0.86 -8.90 8.75
CA LYS A 80 2.02 -9.39 8.01
C LYS A 80 2.77 -8.19 7.44
N ILE A 81 4.06 -8.08 7.74
CA ILE A 81 4.95 -7.06 7.17
C ILE A 81 5.73 -7.71 6.03
N PHE A 82 5.78 -7.06 4.88
CA PHE A 82 6.51 -7.51 3.70
C PHE A 82 7.50 -6.44 3.26
N ASP A 83 8.65 -6.87 2.74
CA ASP A 83 9.59 -6.01 2.00
C ASP A 83 8.97 -5.62 0.65
N LEU A 84 8.88 -4.31 0.38
CA LEU A 84 8.30 -3.78 -0.85
C LEU A 84 9.20 -4.03 -2.07
N ASN A 85 10.52 -4.06 -1.88
CA ASN A 85 11.47 -4.32 -2.97
C ASN A 85 11.29 -5.74 -3.53
N ALA A 86 11.06 -6.70 -2.65
CA ALA A 86 10.80 -8.08 -3.03
C ALA A 86 9.44 -8.25 -3.75
N ILE A 87 8.46 -7.39 -3.47
CA ILE A 87 7.15 -7.38 -4.15
C ILE A 87 7.26 -6.79 -5.57
N SER A 88 8.18 -5.83 -5.77
CA SER A 88 8.41 -5.19 -7.06
C SER A 88 9.18 -6.08 -8.04
N SER A 89 10.01 -6.99 -7.53
CA SER A 89 10.66 -7.99 -8.37
C SER A 89 9.67 -9.08 -8.79
N ASP A 90 9.30 -9.14 -10.08
CA ASP A 90 8.48 -10.22 -10.66
C ASP A 90 9.13 -11.62 -10.62
N SER A 91 10.25 -11.78 -9.89
CA SER A 91 11.07 -13.00 -9.87
C SER A 91 10.57 -14.07 -8.90
N VAL A 92 9.68 -13.74 -7.95
CA VAL A 92 9.28 -14.65 -6.87
C VAL A 92 7.80 -15.00 -6.94
N ASP A 93 7.51 -16.31 -6.89
CA ASP A 93 6.14 -16.82 -6.95
C ASP A 93 5.31 -16.51 -5.70
N ILE A 94 5.94 -16.53 -4.52
CA ILE A 94 5.29 -16.35 -3.22
C ILE A 94 6.15 -15.41 -2.38
N GLN A 95 5.54 -14.29 -1.97
CA GLN A 95 6.19 -13.37 -1.04
C GLN A 95 5.88 -13.79 0.40
N TYR A 96 6.93 -14.03 1.18
CA TYR A 96 6.82 -14.33 2.61
C TYR A 96 6.91 -13.05 3.45
N PRO A 97 6.15 -12.94 4.56
CA PRO A 97 6.29 -11.82 5.46
C PRO A 97 7.64 -11.88 6.17
N VAL A 98 8.30 -10.74 6.31
CA VAL A 98 9.51 -10.59 7.15
C VAL A 98 9.14 -10.66 8.63
N VAL A 99 7.92 -10.23 8.98
CA VAL A 99 7.37 -10.31 10.34
C VAL A 99 5.88 -10.65 10.26
N GLU A 100 5.43 -11.58 11.11
CA GLU A 100 4.01 -11.91 11.28
C GLU A 100 3.60 -11.75 12.75
N MET A 101 2.60 -10.92 13.00
CA MET A 101 2.03 -10.65 14.33
C MET A 101 0.60 -11.18 14.41
N SER A 102 0.31 -12.07 15.35
CA SER A 102 -1.03 -12.65 15.53
C SER A 102 -1.82 -11.97 16.64
N ASN A 103 -3.14 -11.88 16.47
CA ASN A 103 -4.09 -11.34 17.44
C ASN A 103 -5.23 -12.35 17.70
N LYS A 104 -5.92 -12.21 18.85
CA LYS A 104 -7.10 -13.02 19.19
C LYS A 104 -8.38 -12.49 18.51
N SER A 105 -8.39 -11.23 18.09
CA SER A 105 -9.53 -10.52 17.51
C SER A 105 -9.26 -10.09 16.06
N LYS A 106 -10.32 -9.82 15.30
CA LYS A 106 -10.21 -9.24 13.94
C LYS A 106 -9.66 -7.82 14.03
N LEU A 107 -8.88 -7.41 13.05
CA LEU A 107 -8.27 -6.08 12.98
C LEU A 107 -9.06 -5.22 12.00
N SER A 108 -9.45 -4.02 12.44
CA SER A 108 -10.19 -3.05 11.61
C SER A 108 -9.29 -1.98 10.98
N CYS A 109 -8.08 -1.78 11.52
CA CYS A 109 -7.08 -0.85 11.00
C CYS A 109 -5.67 -1.32 11.36
N VAL A 110 -4.70 -0.85 10.59
CA VAL A 110 -3.27 -0.86 10.91
C VAL A 110 -2.90 0.62 10.90
N LYS A 111 -2.38 1.14 12.01
CA LYS A 111 -1.88 2.51 12.13
C LYS A 111 -0.42 2.48 12.49
#